data_AF-A0A661AYS7-F1
#
_entry.id   AF-A0A661AYS7-F1
#
_cell.length_a   1.000
_cell.length_b   1.000
_cell.length_c   1.000
_cell.angle_alpha   90.00
_cell.angle_beta   90.00
_cell.angle_gamma   90.00
#
_symmetry.space_group_name_H-M   'P 1'
#
loop_
_entity.id
_entity.type
_entity.pdbx_description
1 polymer ?
#
loop_
_entity_poly.entity_id
_entity_poly.type
_entity_poly.pdbx_seq_one_letter_code
_entity_poly.pdbx_strand_id
1 'polypeptide(L)' 'ELTAPLYDKINAALSKLADRDGYSIIFDAASSGIAYIDPSLDITEDLLKELQMQ' A
#
# COMPACT_ATOMS: atom_id res chain seq x y z
N GLU A 1 14.43 14.53 -4.98
CA GLU A 1 15.07 13.20 -5.00
C GLU A 1 14.44 12.36 -6.10
N LEU A 2 15.20 11.53 -6.83
CA LEU A 2 14.70 10.83 -8.03
C LEU A 2 13.46 9.95 -7.79
N THR A 3 13.22 9.54 -6.55
CA THR A 3 12.16 8.61 -6.14
C THR A 3 10.83 9.29 -5.81
N ALA A 4 10.78 10.61 -5.61
CA ALA A 4 9.56 11.31 -5.18
C ALA A 4 8.34 11.04 -6.08
N PRO A 5 8.44 11.09 -7.42
CA PRO A 5 7.30 10.80 -8.29
C PRO A 5 6.78 9.36 -8.19
N LEU A 6 7.64 8.41 -7.79
CA LEU A 6 7.23 7.02 -7.57
C LEU A 6 6.42 6.90 -6.27
N TYR A 7 6.85 7.55 -5.20
CA TYR A 7 6.12 7.58 -3.94
C TYR A 7 4.73 8.22 -4.10
N ASP A 8 4.60 9.26 -4.91
CA ASP A 8 3.29 9.88 -5.19
C ASP A 8 2.32 8.89 -5.84
N LYS A 9 2.80 8.08 -6.80
CA LYS A 9 1.98 7.02 -7.43
C LYS A 9 1.57 5.94 -6.44
N ILE A 10 2.49 5.52 -5.58
CA ILE A 10 2.21 4.52 -4.52
C ILE A 10 1.14 5.06 -3.56
N ASN A 11 1.28 6.29 -3.09
CA ASN A 11 0.33 6.92 -2.17
C ASN A 11 -1.07 7.07 -2.79
N ALA A 12 -1.14 7.43 -4.07
CA ALA A 12 -2.40 7.51 -4.79
C ALA A 12 -3.07 6.13 -4.92
N ALA A 13 -2.31 5.09 -5.24
CA ALA A 13 -2.82 3.72 -5.30
C ALA A 13 -3.30 3.22 -3.93
N LEU A 14 -2.53 3.44 -2.87
CA LEU A 14 -2.91 3.10 -1.49
C LEU A 14 -4.21 3.79 -1.06
N SER A 15 -4.39 5.07 -1.42
CA SER A 15 -5.61 5.82 -1.09
C SER A 15 -6.84 5.21 -1.77
N LYS A 16 -6.72 4.82 -3.05
CA LYS A 16 -7.81 4.13 -3.75
C LYS A 16 -8.16 2.78 -3.14
N LEU A 17 -7.16 1.98 -2.77
CA LEU A 17 -7.36 0.71 -2.09
C LEU A 17 -8.06 0.91 -0.74
N ALA A 18 -7.62 1.91 0.03
CA ALA A 18 -8.24 2.26 1.31
C ALA A 18 -9.72 2.61 1.16
N ASP A 19 -10.06 3.45 0.18
CA ASP A 19 -11.45 3.85 -0.08
C ASP A 19 -12.30 2.67 -0.60
N ARG A 20 -11.74 1.84 -1.49
CA ARG A 20 -12.46 0.72 -2.12
C ARG A 20 -12.77 -0.41 -1.14
N ASP A 21 -11.77 -0.77 -0.33
CA ASP A 21 -11.82 -1.96 0.52
C ASP A 21 -12.09 -1.63 2.00
N GLY A 22 -12.24 -0.34 2.32
CA GLY A 22 -12.63 0.14 3.64
C GLY A 22 -11.50 0.13 4.68
N TYR A 23 -10.23 0.24 4.25
CA TYR A 23 -9.10 0.30 5.17
C TYR A 23 -9.07 1.66 5.89
N SER A 24 -9.12 1.62 7.21
CA SER A 24 -8.94 2.84 8.03
C SER A 24 -7.47 3.22 8.21
N ILE A 25 -6.56 2.25 8.06
CA ILE A 25 -5.12 2.43 8.18
C ILE A 25 -4.39 1.34 7.39
N ILE A 26 -3.26 1.71 6.79
CA ILE A 26 -2.34 0.79 6.12
C ILE A 26 -0.96 0.98 6.74
N PHE A 27 -0.31 -0.12 7.11
CA PHE A 27 1.03 -0.11 7.69
C PHE A 27 2.04 -0.63 6.67
N ASP A 28 3.20 0.03 6.59
CA ASP A 28 4.37 -0.55 5.95
C ASP A 28 4.99 -1.57 6.92
N ALA A 29 4.86 -2.86 6.60
CA ALA A 29 5.38 -3.94 7.43
C ALA A 29 6.90 -3.87 7.63
N ALA A 30 7.66 -3.28 6.71
CA ALA A 30 9.12 -3.18 6.81
C ALA A 30 9.57 -2.09 7.80
N SER A 31 8.82 -1.01 7.95
CA SER A 31 9.21 0.15 8.78
C SER A 31 8.43 0.29 10.08
N SER A 32 7.30 -0.39 10.23
CA SER A 32 6.39 -0.24 11.38
C SER A 32 6.79 -1.00 12.64
N GLY A 33 7.81 -1.88 12.58
CA GLY A 33 8.22 -2.69 13.73
C GLY A 33 7.17 -3.74 14.16
N ILE A 34 6.27 -4.12 13.23
CA ILE A 34 5.27 -5.16 13.46
C ILE A 34 5.96 -6.52 13.61
N ALA A 35 5.75 -7.17 14.76
CA ALA A 35 6.33 -8.50 15.04
C ALA A 35 5.58 -9.62 14.29
N TYR A 36 4.27 -9.47 14.09
CA TYR A 36 3.43 -10.40 13.35
C TYR A 36 2.16 -9.70 12.86
N ILE A 37 1.71 -10.05 11.66
CA ILE A 37 0.39 -9.73 11.11
C ILE A 37 -0.15 -10.97 10.41
N ASP A 38 -1.48 -11.12 10.40
CA ASP A 38 -2.14 -12.16 9.60
C ASP A 38 -1.77 -11.96 8.11
N PRO A 39 -1.16 -12.95 7.43
CA PRO A 39 -0.77 -12.81 6.03
C PRO A 39 -1.92 -12.49 5.07
N SER A 40 -3.17 -12.81 5.45
CA SER A 40 -4.35 -12.45 4.66
C SER A 40 -4.65 -10.95 4.64
N LEU A 41 -3.99 -10.17 5.49
CA LEU A 41 -4.07 -8.70 5.53
C LEU A 41 -2.98 -8.02 4.70
N ASP A 42 -2.04 -8.78 4.11
CA ASP A 42 -1.02 -8.22 3.22
C ASP A 42 -1.64 -7.88 1.86
N ILE A 43 -1.67 -6.58 1.56
CA ILE A 43 -2.23 -6.03 0.32
C ILE A 43 -1.16 -5.68 -0.73
N THR A 44 0.09 -6.08 -0.54
CA THR A 44 1.21 -5.72 -1.42
C THR A 44 0.93 -6.11 -2.87
N GLU A 45 0.39 -7.31 -3.11
CA GLU A 45 0.04 -7.77 -4.46
C GLU A 45 -1.09 -6.95 -5.08
N ASP A 46 -2.07 -6.52 -4.29
CA ASP A 46 -3.17 -5.70 -4.79
C ASP A 46 -2.73 -4.28 -5.10
N LEU A 47 -1.78 -3.74 -4.32
CA LEU A 47 -1.08 -2.49 -4.63
C LEU A 47 -0.32 -2.58 -5.96
N LEU A 48 0.42 -3.66 -6.19
CA LEU A 48 1.14 -3.86 -7.45
C LEU A 48 0.19 -3.92 -8.65
N LYS A 49 -0.95 -4.59 -8.52
CA LYS A 49 -2.00 -4.60 -9.57
C LYS A 49 -2.56 -3.21 -9.82
N GLU A 50 -2.90 -2.45 -8.78
CA GLU A 50 -3.42 -1.08 -8.91
C GLU A 50 -2.41 -0.15 -9.59
N LEU A 51 -1.11 -0.32 -9.34
CA LEU A 51 -0.06 0.46 -9.98
C LEU A 51 0.14 0.14 -11.46
N GLN A 52 -0.15 -1.09 -11.90
CA GLN A 52 -0.06 -1.50 -13.32
C GLN A 52 -1.27 -1.07 -14.14
N MET A 53 -2.41 -0.82 -13.50
CA MET A 53 -3.64 -0.38 -14.16
C MET A 53 -3.67 1.13 -14.45
N GLN A 54 -2.66 1.88 -13.99
CA GLN A 54 -2.48 3.33 -14.19
C GLN A 54 -1.44 3.63 -15.28
#